data_AF-A0A3M5BZ18-F1
#
_entry.id   AF-A0A3M5BZ18-F1
#
_cell.length_a   1.000
_cell.length_b   1.000
_cell.length_c   1.000
_cell.angle_alpha   90.00
_cell.angle_beta   90.00
_cell.angle_gamma   90.00
#
_symmetry.space_group_name_H-M   'P 1'
#
loop_
_entity.id
_entity.type
_entity.pdbx_description
1 polymer ?
#
loop_
_entity_poly.entity_id
_entity_poly.type
_entity_poly.pdbx_seq_one_letter_code
_entity_poly.pdbx_strand_id
1 'polypeptide(L)'
;DPDTGTAEWLRDQQLAERPRLAEGLSVEAGWELAVETVLGADLQAVLVDDFDALDLANFQQGDLRLLSAGADTVRVPGSLLEKVDSTVDLSAWLGQVIPVEDLDEALVRRAQLSAGQSLISRDGYWVGRHFLRVRRASEAQSGVLARGQELQSLGLERDEREATLATLEEQLLVLREQQSQQEEAREQLRRRVQDETRQQSELKAQLSALRWQALNDLVGQREAVIGNQEIGFEALVADQRSADASIERLRDGHHDLSERFNLVQGRFYSVGGDIARVEQSIQHGQQRLRQLQDDLREAERARQETESHLGHDTTLLATLGEELEMLEPEQEMTSAAAEESAIALEDAEAAMQGWQEKWDVFNQQSAEPQRQAQVQQSRIQQLEQSIERLAERQRRLAEERQLLAADPEDAAILELSEDLATRDMTLEELHAGEEQAVERVEQLREALQQASQAQQQAQGELQRLNGRLASLEALQQAA
;
A
#
# COMPACT_ATOMS: atom_id res chain seq x y z
N ASP A 1 -8.62 89.43 36.74
CA ASP A 1 -10.00 89.25 36.25
C ASP A 1 -11.00 89.41 37.37
N PRO A 2 -12.23 89.88 37.10
CA PRO A 2 -13.32 89.83 38.07
C PRO A 2 -13.61 88.39 38.56
N ASP A 3 -13.23 87.36 37.79
CA ASP A 3 -13.43 85.95 38.15
C ASP A 3 -12.40 85.40 39.15
N THR A 4 -11.24 86.04 39.31
CA THR A 4 -10.18 85.58 40.22
C THR A 4 -10.59 85.73 41.69
N GLY A 5 -11.27 86.83 42.04
CA GLY A 5 -11.75 87.08 43.41
C GLY A 5 -12.89 86.15 43.84
N THR A 6 -13.80 85.79 42.92
CA THR A 6 -14.85 84.82 43.17
C THR A 6 -14.29 83.41 43.40
N ALA A 7 -13.29 82.99 42.60
CA ALA A 7 -12.67 81.68 42.75
C ALA A 7 -11.88 81.53 44.08
N GLU A 8 -11.20 82.59 44.52
CA GLU A 8 -10.49 82.60 45.81
C GLU A 8 -11.47 82.55 46.99
N TRP A 9 -12.54 83.35 46.96
CA TRP A 9 -13.55 83.35 48.03
C TRP A 9 -14.28 82.01 48.13
N LEU A 10 -14.64 81.39 47.01
CA LEU A 10 -15.25 80.06 47.01
C LEU A 10 -14.32 78.99 47.59
N ARG A 11 -13.00 79.12 47.40
CA ARG A 11 -12.01 78.21 47.99
C ARG A 11 -11.89 78.40 49.49
N ASP A 12 -11.87 79.65 49.95
CA ASP A 12 -11.78 79.98 51.38
C ASP A 12 -13.03 79.51 52.16
N GLN A 13 -14.21 79.56 51.53
CA GLN A 13 -15.46 79.05 52.08
C GLN A 13 -15.66 77.53 51.87
N GLN A 14 -14.69 76.81 51.30
CA GLN A 14 -14.78 75.38 50.97
C GLN A 14 -15.95 75.02 50.02
N LEU A 15 -16.39 75.98 49.21
CA LEU A 15 -17.47 75.83 48.24
C LEU A 15 -16.97 75.62 46.81
N ALA A 16 -15.65 75.65 46.59
CA ALA A 16 -15.06 75.53 45.26
C ALA A 16 -15.40 74.21 44.54
N GLU A 17 -15.62 73.11 45.28
CA GLU A 17 -15.96 71.79 44.72
C GLU A 17 -17.47 71.47 44.74
N ARG A 18 -18.33 72.42 45.14
CA ARG A 18 -19.78 72.22 45.10
C ARG A 18 -20.29 72.35 43.65
N PRO A 19 -21.30 71.54 43.27
CA PRO A 19 -21.81 71.52 41.90
C PRO A 19 -22.41 72.86 41.49
N ARG A 20 -22.24 73.20 40.22
CA ARG A 20 -22.88 74.37 39.59
C ARG A 20 -24.31 74.03 39.18
N LEU A 21 -25.19 75.03 39.11
CA LEU A 21 -26.57 74.81 38.64
C LEU A 21 -26.61 74.14 37.26
N ALA A 22 -25.73 74.52 36.33
CA ALA A 22 -25.66 73.94 34.99
C ALA A 22 -25.39 72.42 34.98
N GLU A 23 -24.68 71.89 35.99
CA GLU A 23 -24.28 70.47 36.05
C GLU A 23 -25.43 69.55 36.48
N GLY A 24 -26.43 70.10 37.18
CA GLY A 24 -27.62 69.37 37.66
C GLY A 24 -28.89 69.62 36.83
N LEU A 25 -28.75 70.20 35.64
CA LEU A 25 -29.86 70.70 34.82
C LEU A 25 -29.89 70.01 33.46
N SER A 26 -30.99 69.30 33.18
CA SER A 26 -31.26 68.70 31.88
C SER A 26 -32.36 69.48 31.17
N VAL A 27 -32.17 69.77 29.88
CA VAL A 27 -33.12 70.57 29.08
C VAL A 27 -33.63 69.74 27.90
N GLU A 28 -34.91 69.89 27.57
CA GLU A 28 -35.51 69.31 26.37
C GLU A 28 -34.82 69.83 25.10
N ALA A 29 -34.54 68.93 24.16
CA ALA A 29 -33.81 69.23 22.94
C ALA A 29 -34.40 70.44 22.18
N GLY A 30 -33.55 71.44 21.88
CA GLY A 30 -33.91 72.66 21.16
C GLY A 30 -34.39 73.82 22.05
N TRP A 31 -34.42 73.66 23.37
CA TRP A 31 -34.72 74.74 24.33
C TRP A 31 -33.50 75.20 25.14
N GLU A 32 -32.32 74.64 24.87
CA GLU A 32 -31.07 74.90 25.60
C GLU A 32 -30.73 76.40 25.56
N LEU A 33 -30.79 77.01 24.37
CA LEU A 33 -30.50 78.43 24.20
C LEU A 33 -31.53 79.33 24.91
N ALA A 34 -32.79 78.92 24.96
CA ALA A 34 -33.85 79.64 25.66
C ALA A 34 -33.61 79.64 27.17
N VAL A 35 -33.33 78.47 27.74
CA VAL A 35 -33.02 78.30 29.17
C VAL A 35 -31.72 79.01 29.54
N GLU A 36 -30.69 78.90 28.70
CA GLU A 36 -29.42 79.59 28.88
C GLU A 36 -29.55 81.12 28.80
N THR A 37 -30.48 81.63 27.99
CA THR A 37 -30.76 83.07 27.89
C THR A 37 -31.44 83.62 29.14
N VAL A 38 -32.32 82.83 29.74
CA VAL A 38 -33.10 83.23 30.92
C VAL A 38 -32.28 83.11 32.20
N LEU A 39 -31.61 81.97 32.41
CA LEU A 39 -30.74 81.77 33.58
C LEU A 39 -29.42 82.54 33.43
N GLY A 40 -28.93 82.73 32.22
CA GLY A 40 -27.76 83.56 31.95
C GLY A 40 -26.55 83.12 32.78
N ALA A 41 -25.98 84.04 33.55
CA ALA A 41 -24.85 83.76 34.41
C ALA A 41 -25.24 83.01 35.70
N ASP A 42 -26.54 82.91 36.04
CA ASP A 42 -27.06 82.11 37.15
C ASP A 42 -26.91 80.60 36.92
N LEU A 43 -26.66 80.16 35.69
CA LEU A 43 -26.20 78.80 35.40
C LEU A 43 -24.91 78.41 36.12
N GLN A 44 -24.05 79.40 36.41
CA GLN A 44 -22.79 79.20 37.14
C GLN A 44 -22.97 79.36 38.67
N ALA A 45 -24.19 79.45 39.17
CA ALA A 45 -24.45 79.54 40.60
C ALA A 45 -24.00 78.25 41.32
N VAL A 46 -23.33 78.41 42.46
CA VAL A 46 -22.92 77.28 43.31
C VAL A 46 -24.08 76.85 44.19
N LEU A 47 -24.36 75.55 44.21
CA LEU A 47 -25.38 74.98 45.08
C LEU A 47 -24.88 74.91 46.53
N VAL A 48 -25.60 75.59 47.44
CA VAL A 48 -25.33 75.63 48.88
C VAL A 48 -26.53 75.13 49.66
N ASP A 49 -26.30 74.70 50.90
CA ASP A 49 -27.39 74.20 51.74
C ASP A 49 -28.20 75.38 52.32
N ASP A 50 -27.52 76.42 52.80
CA ASP A 50 -28.12 77.66 53.33
C ASP A 50 -27.14 78.85 53.17
N PHE A 51 -27.65 80.08 53.31
CA PHE A 51 -26.87 81.31 53.20
C PHE A 51 -26.32 81.83 54.55
N ASP A 52 -26.88 81.39 55.68
CA ASP A 52 -26.59 81.95 57.01
C ASP A 52 -25.14 81.75 57.48
N ALA A 53 -24.46 80.70 56.98
CA ALA A 53 -23.11 80.33 57.41
C ALA A 53 -21.98 81.02 56.62
N LEU A 54 -22.30 81.92 55.68
CA LEU A 54 -21.35 82.45 54.70
C LEU A 54 -20.78 83.81 55.11
N ASP A 55 -19.45 83.95 55.12
CA ASP A 55 -18.78 85.24 55.38
C ASP A 55 -18.69 86.10 54.11
N LEU A 56 -19.82 86.71 53.76
CA LEU A 56 -19.94 87.62 52.61
C LEU A 56 -19.18 88.95 52.80
N ALA A 57 -18.84 89.33 54.04
CA ALA A 57 -18.16 90.59 54.31
C ALA A 57 -16.71 90.60 53.77
N ASN A 58 -16.11 89.42 53.61
CA ASN A 58 -14.78 89.24 53.02
C ASN A 58 -14.78 89.19 51.48
N PHE A 59 -15.94 89.20 50.81
CA PHE A 59 -16.01 89.24 49.35
C PHE A 59 -15.85 90.67 48.82
N GLN A 60 -14.64 91.06 48.43
CA GLN A 60 -14.34 92.45 48.05
C GLN A 60 -14.42 92.73 46.54
N GLN A 61 -14.31 91.72 45.69
CA GLN A 61 -14.30 91.89 44.23
C GLN A 61 -14.77 90.63 43.51
N GLY A 62 -15.68 90.80 42.55
CA GLY A 62 -16.18 89.73 41.67
C GLY A 62 -17.71 89.72 41.56
N ASP A 63 -18.23 88.69 40.91
CA ASP A 63 -19.67 88.41 40.80
C ASP A 63 -19.93 87.00 41.37
N LEU A 64 -20.62 86.94 42.51
CA LEU A 64 -20.87 85.72 43.26
C LEU A 64 -22.34 85.33 43.14
N ARG A 65 -22.59 84.10 42.71
CA ARG A 65 -23.94 83.53 42.56
C ARG A 65 -24.03 82.24 43.35
N LEU A 66 -24.99 82.21 44.27
CA LEU A 66 -25.26 81.07 45.13
C LEU A 66 -26.74 80.74 45.03
N LEU A 67 -27.03 79.45 45.05
CA LEU A 67 -28.39 78.94 45.00
C LEU A 67 -28.57 77.95 46.15
N SER A 68 -29.56 78.19 47.01
CA SER A 68 -29.93 77.23 48.04
C SER A 68 -30.85 76.17 47.44
N ALA A 69 -30.55 74.90 47.70
CA ALA A 69 -31.39 73.78 47.29
C ALA A 69 -32.67 73.73 48.16
N GLY A 70 -33.75 74.35 47.70
CA GLY A 70 -35.07 74.24 48.33
C GLY A 70 -35.68 72.84 48.17
N ALA A 71 -36.49 72.41 49.15
CA ALA A 71 -36.95 71.03 49.28
C ALA A 71 -38.05 70.58 48.30
N ASP A 72 -38.76 71.51 47.63
CA ASP A 72 -39.90 71.18 46.76
C ASP A 72 -39.74 71.82 45.37
N THR A 73 -39.63 70.98 44.33
CA THR A 73 -39.67 71.44 42.93
C THR A 73 -41.10 71.73 42.52
N VAL A 74 -41.38 72.98 42.16
CA VAL A 74 -42.71 73.40 41.72
C VAL A 74 -42.80 73.27 40.21
N ARG A 75 -43.83 72.60 39.68
CA ARG A 75 -44.12 72.65 38.23
C ARG A 75 -45.16 73.72 37.96
N VAL A 76 -44.86 74.64 37.05
CA VAL A 76 -45.79 75.67 36.58
C VAL A 76 -46.17 75.38 35.13
N PRO A 77 -47.39 74.90 34.87
CA PRO A 77 -47.80 74.54 33.52
C PRO A 77 -47.78 75.72 32.54
N GLY A 78 -47.27 75.51 31.33
CA GLY A 78 -47.15 76.56 30.31
C GLY A 78 -46.00 77.54 30.54
N SER A 79 -45.06 77.22 31.42
CA SER A 79 -43.82 77.98 31.64
C SER A 79 -42.60 77.24 31.10
N LEU A 80 -41.48 77.94 30.94
CA LEU A 80 -40.20 77.39 30.46
C LEU A 80 -39.68 76.32 31.42
N LEU A 81 -40.12 76.33 32.68
CA LEU A 81 -39.80 75.32 33.68
C LEU A 81 -40.27 73.91 33.28
N GLU A 82 -41.28 73.76 32.43
CA GLU A 82 -41.70 72.44 31.92
C GLU A 82 -40.66 71.81 30.99
N LYS A 83 -39.78 72.62 30.40
CA LYS A 83 -38.74 72.20 29.46
C LYS A 83 -37.43 71.85 30.14
N VAL A 84 -37.40 71.90 31.46
CA VAL A 84 -36.21 71.70 32.30
C VAL A 84 -36.51 70.63 33.34
N ASP A 85 -35.59 69.68 33.48
CA ASP A 85 -35.53 68.74 34.58
C ASP A 85 -34.35 69.12 35.49
N SER A 86 -34.64 69.42 36.75
CA SER A 86 -33.66 69.93 37.71
C SER A 86 -33.96 69.43 39.12
N THR A 87 -32.90 69.24 39.90
CA THR A 87 -32.99 68.83 41.32
C THR A 87 -33.31 69.99 42.27
N VAL A 88 -33.33 71.23 41.78
CA VAL A 88 -33.57 72.46 42.54
C VAL A 88 -34.81 73.19 42.01
N ASP A 89 -35.51 73.92 42.87
CA ASP A 89 -36.63 74.75 42.44
C ASP A 89 -36.17 75.98 41.64
N LEU A 90 -36.47 75.97 40.35
CA LEU A 90 -36.19 77.08 39.43
C LEU A 90 -37.43 77.92 39.12
N SER A 91 -38.53 77.71 39.86
CA SER A 91 -39.79 78.44 39.67
C SER A 91 -39.63 79.96 39.72
N ALA A 92 -38.71 80.46 40.53
CA ALA A 92 -38.39 81.89 40.65
C ALA A 92 -37.83 82.51 39.36
N TRP A 93 -37.04 81.75 38.59
CA TRP A 93 -36.47 82.23 37.32
C TRP A 93 -37.32 81.86 36.11
N LEU A 94 -37.85 80.63 36.07
CA LEU A 94 -38.45 80.04 34.88
C LEU A 94 -39.98 79.98 34.94
N GLY A 95 -40.59 80.02 36.13
CA GLY A 95 -42.03 79.79 36.32
C GLY A 95 -42.94 80.89 35.76
N GLN A 96 -42.42 82.10 35.56
CA GLN A 96 -43.15 83.22 34.93
C GLN A 96 -42.70 83.49 33.49
N VAL A 97 -41.84 82.64 32.94
CA VAL A 97 -41.34 82.77 31.57
C VAL A 97 -42.11 81.80 30.69
N ILE A 98 -42.82 82.30 29.71
CA ILE A 98 -43.67 81.51 28.82
C ILE A 98 -42.87 81.17 27.55
N PRO A 99 -42.74 79.88 27.19
CA PRO A 99 -42.06 79.48 25.97
C PRO A 99 -42.93 79.79 24.74
N VAL A 100 -42.29 80.31 23.69
CA VAL A 100 -42.88 80.55 22.37
C VAL A 100 -41.95 80.03 21.28
N GLU A 101 -42.43 79.85 20.06
CA GLU A 101 -41.61 79.26 19.00
C GLU A 101 -40.64 80.30 18.41
N ASP A 102 -41.09 81.53 18.17
CA ASP A 102 -40.30 82.58 17.51
C ASP A 102 -40.52 84.00 18.09
N LEU A 103 -39.77 84.98 17.56
CA LEU A 103 -39.84 86.38 17.98
C LEU A 103 -41.18 87.04 17.61
N ASP A 104 -41.76 86.68 16.47
CA ASP A 104 -42.98 87.30 15.97
C ASP A 104 -44.17 86.93 16.89
N GLU A 105 -44.25 85.67 17.27
CA GLU A 105 -45.19 85.17 18.28
C GLU A 105 -45.00 85.88 19.62
N ALA A 106 -43.75 86.06 20.06
CA ALA A 106 -43.43 86.77 21.31
C ALA A 106 -43.94 88.21 21.30
N LEU A 107 -43.77 88.94 20.18
CA LEU A 107 -44.20 90.32 20.04
C LEU A 107 -45.72 90.48 19.98
N VAL A 108 -46.44 89.54 19.35
CA VAL A 108 -47.90 89.53 19.31
C VAL A 108 -48.50 89.30 20.70
N ARG A 109 -47.96 88.33 21.46
CA ARG A 109 -48.47 87.99 22.79
C ARG A 109 -48.04 88.98 23.88
N ARG A 110 -47.05 89.84 23.61
CA ARG A 110 -46.51 90.84 24.55
C ARG A 110 -47.57 91.70 25.23
N ALA A 111 -48.64 92.08 24.51
CA ALA A 111 -49.69 92.95 25.05
C ALA A 111 -50.56 92.26 26.12
N GLN A 112 -50.57 90.92 26.17
CA GLN A 112 -51.38 90.10 27.06
C GLN A 112 -50.62 89.67 28.33
N LEU A 113 -49.36 90.10 28.49
CA LEU A 113 -48.54 89.73 29.64
C LEU A 113 -49.06 90.35 30.93
N SER A 114 -49.25 89.49 31.93
CA SER A 114 -49.52 89.91 33.31
C SER A 114 -48.26 90.48 33.95
N ALA A 115 -48.41 91.16 35.08
CA ALA A 115 -47.27 91.66 35.83
C ALA A 115 -46.32 90.50 36.20
N GLY A 116 -45.04 90.63 35.89
CA GLY A 116 -44.01 89.61 36.16
C GLY A 116 -43.82 88.55 35.06
N GLN A 117 -44.70 88.48 34.06
CA GLN A 117 -44.56 87.51 32.96
C GLN A 117 -43.66 88.01 31.83
N SER A 118 -42.95 87.07 31.21
CA SER A 118 -42.14 87.29 30.02
C SER A 118 -42.25 86.12 29.05
N LEU A 119 -41.82 86.31 27.80
CA LEU A 119 -41.86 85.32 26.73
C LEU A 119 -40.44 85.02 26.26
N ILE A 120 -40.11 83.76 26.02
CA ILE A 120 -38.79 83.36 25.50
C ILE A 120 -38.99 82.45 24.29
N SER A 121 -38.35 82.77 23.16
CA SER A 121 -38.37 81.89 21.99
C SER A 121 -37.25 80.84 22.03
N ARG A 122 -37.38 79.74 21.27
CA ARG A 122 -36.30 78.73 21.13
C ARG A 122 -34.97 79.34 20.70
N ASP A 123 -35.03 80.32 19.81
CA ASP A 123 -33.87 81.05 19.29
C ASP A 123 -33.27 82.08 20.27
N GLY A 124 -33.75 82.14 21.53
CA GLY A 124 -33.16 82.96 22.59
C GLY A 124 -33.60 84.43 22.61
N TYR A 125 -34.77 84.77 22.04
CA TYR A 125 -35.33 86.12 22.16
C TYR A 125 -36.20 86.23 23.41
N TRP A 126 -35.76 87.03 24.39
CA TRP A 126 -36.46 87.21 25.66
C TRP A 126 -37.24 88.53 25.69
N VAL A 127 -38.56 88.46 25.73
CA VAL A 127 -39.48 89.60 25.59
C VAL A 127 -40.30 89.78 26.86
N GLY A 128 -40.16 90.94 27.49
CA GLY A 128 -41.07 91.39 28.55
C GLY A 128 -42.01 92.49 28.07
N ARG A 129 -42.93 92.93 28.94
CA ARG A 129 -43.83 94.04 28.62
C ARG A 129 -43.08 95.34 28.27
N HIS A 130 -41.92 95.56 28.89
CA HIS A 130 -41.12 96.78 28.74
C HIS A 130 -39.67 96.54 28.30
N PHE A 131 -39.28 95.29 27.98
CA PHE A 131 -37.92 94.97 27.55
C PHE A 131 -37.91 93.93 26.43
N LEU A 132 -36.86 93.94 25.63
CA LEU A 132 -36.49 92.90 24.68
C LEU A 132 -35.00 92.66 24.86
N ARG A 133 -34.61 91.44 25.16
CA ARG A 133 -33.21 91.02 25.29
C ARG A 133 -32.94 89.95 24.25
N VAL A 134 -31.84 90.12 23.52
CA VAL A 134 -31.34 89.13 22.57
C VAL A 134 -29.92 88.84 22.97
N ARG A 135 -29.63 87.57 23.24
CA ARG A 135 -28.26 87.11 23.48
C ARG A 135 -27.80 86.40 22.22
N ARG A 136 -26.92 87.02 21.46
CA ARG A 136 -26.21 86.35 20.37
C ARG A 136 -24.89 85.87 20.94
N ALA A 137 -24.66 84.57 20.86
CA ALA A 137 -23.40 83.96 21.27
C ALA A 137 -22.20 84.70 20.69
N SER A 138 -21.21 85.05 21.53
CA SER A 138 -19.82 84.91 21.11
C SER A 138 -19.43 83.45 21.40
N GLU A 139 -18.59 82.84 20.56
CA GLU A 139 -18.21 81.41 20.66
C GLU A 139 -17.68 80.99 22.04
N ALA A 140 -17.21 81.94 22.86
CA ALA A 140 -16.65 81.68 24.17
C ALA A 140 -17.68 81.38 25.28
N GLN A 141 -18.90 81.94 25.25
CA GLN A 141 -19.83 81.92 26.41
C GLN A 141 -21.20 81.30 26.13
N SER A 142 -21.46 80.77 24.93
CA SER A 142 -22.73 80.12 24.58
C SER A 142 -22.56 78.61 24.45
N GLY A 143 -23.49 77.85 25.04
CA GLY A 143 -23.59 76.40 24.84
C GLY A 143 -23.09 75.55 26.00
N VAL A 144 -23.05 76.07 27.24
CA VAL A 144 -22.65 75.29 28.43
C VAL A 144 -23.48 74.01 28.58
N LEU A 145 -24.80 74.11 28.34
CA LEU A 145 -25.72 72.97 28.44
C LEU A 145 -25.57 71.99 27.27
N ALA A 146 -25.42 72.48 26.03
CA ALA A 146 -25.20 71.64 24.85
C ALA A 146 -23.85 70.88 24.92
N ARG A 147 -22.79 71.54 25.41
CA ARG A 147 -21.47 70.92 25.66
C ARG A 147 -21.55 69.90 26.80
N GLY A 148 -22.28 70.19 27.87
CA GLY A 148 -22.49 69.25 28.98
C GLY A 148 -23.19 67.96 28.54
N GLN A 149 -24.23 68.07 27.72
CA GLN A 149 -24.90 66.89 27.13
C GLN A 149 -24.00 66.15 26.12
N GLU A 150 -23.22 66.85 25.28
CA GLU A 150 -22.26 66.21 24.37
C GLU A 150 -21.18 65.44 25.16
N LEU A 151 -20.61 66.04 26.21
CA LEU A 151 -19.66 65.37 27.11
C LEU A 151 -20.25 64.14 27.78
N GLN A 152 -21.51 64.20 28.22
CA GLN A 152 -22.19 63.05 28.82
C GLN A 152 -22.39 61.92 27.80
N SER A 153 -22.80 62.22 26.57
CA SER A 153 -22.93 61.22 25.51
C SER A 153 -21.59 60.59 25.12
N LEU A 154 -20.54 61.40 24.98
CA LEU A 154 -19.19 60.94 24.66
C LEU A 154 -18.58 60.14 25.81
N GLY A 155 -18.93 60.46 27.07
CA GLY A 155 -18.55 59.69 28.25
C GLY A 155 -19.17 58.29 28.25
N LEU A 156 -20.46 58.18 27.92
CA LEU A 156 -21.12 56.88 27.77
C LEU A 156 -20.53 56.07 26.60
N GLU A 157 -20.26 56.72 25.46
CA GLU A 157 -19.57 56.07 24.34
C GLU A 157 -18.16 55.59 24.72
N ARG A 158 -17.40 56.38 25.51
CA ARG A 158 -16.10 55.97 26.04
C ARG A 158 -16.25 54.70 26.90
N ASP A 159 -17.18 54.69 27.84
CA ASP A 159 -17.37 53.56 28.76
C ASP A 159 -17.73 52.28 28.00
N GLU A 160 -18.57 52.38 26.97
CA GLU A 160 -18.88 51.26 26.08
C GLU A 160 -17.64 50.78 25.31
N ARG A 161 -16.81 51.70 24.81
CA ARG A 161 -15.57 51.36 24.11
C ARG A 161 -14.50 50.77 25.03
N GLU A 162 -14.40 51.22 26.26
CA GLU A 162 -13.53 50.61 27.28
C GLU A 162 -13.99 49.20 27.62
N ALA A 163 -15.30 48.97 27.78
CA ALA A 163 -15.85 47.64 28.03
C ALA A 163 -15.56 46.69 26.86
N THR A 164 -15.78 47.12 25.62
CA THR A 164 -15.45 46.30 24.43
C THR A 164 -13.95 46.01 24.33
N LEU A 165 -13.08 46.98 24.61
CA LEU A 165 -11.63 46.77 24.65
C LEU A 165 -11.24 45.71 25.70
N ALA A 166 -11.80 45.81 26.92
CA ALA A 166 -11.54 44.84 27.98
C ALA A 166 -11.96 43.42 27.57
N THR A 167 -13.11 43.25 26.91
CA THR A 167 -13.53 41.94 26.41
C THR A 167 -12.62 41.38 25.33
N LEU A 168 -12.10 42.22 24.42
CA LEU A 168 -11.14 41.82 23.39
C LEU A 168 -9.79 41.43 23.99
N GLU A 169 -9.34 42.12 25.04
CA GLU A 169 -8.12 41.79 25.77
C GLU A 169 -8.21 40.44 26.47
N GLU A 170 -9.35 40.14 27.10
CA GLU A 170 -9.61 38.83 27.71
C GLU A 170 -9.63 37.71 26.65
N GLN A 171 -10.34 37.93 25.52
CA GLN A 171 -10.36 37.00 24.40
C GLN A 171 -8.95 36.72 23.85
N LEU A 172 -8.13 37.76 23.70
CA LEU A 172 -6.74 37.61 23.25
C LEU A 172 -5.89 36.79 24.23
N LEU A 173 -6.10 36.97 25.54
CA LEU A 173 -5.38 36.22 26.56
C LEU A 173 -5.75 34.72 26.48
N VAL A 174 -7.04 34.42 26.37
CA VAL A 174 -7.54 33.03 26.19
C VAL A 174 -7.00 32.42 24.90
N LEU A 175 -7.04 33.13 23.77
CA LEU A 175 -6.52 32.63 22.50
C LEU A 175 -5.01 32.37 22.54
N ARG A 176 -4.23 33.22 23.21
CA ARG A 176 -2.78 33.01 23.41
C ARG A 176 -2.49 31.78 24.25
N GLU A 177 -3.24 31.57 25.32
CA GLU A 177 -3.08 30.38 26.15
C GLU A 177 -3.46 29.10 25.40
N GLN A 178 -4.57 29.12 24.64
CA GLN A 178 -4.95 28.03 23.76
C GLN A 178 -3.88 27.74 22.69
N GLN A 179 -3.30 28.79 22.08
CA GLN A 179 -2.21 28.63 21.12
C GLN A 179 -1.00 27.95 21.75
N SER A 180 -0.56 28.40 22.92
CA SER A 180 0.58 27.81 23.64
C SER A 180 0.34 26.33 23.96
N GLN A 181 -0.85 25.99 24.46
CA GLN A 181 -1.21 24.61 24.77
C GLN A 181 -1.23 23.71 23.52
N GLN A 182 -1.77 24.22 22.40
CA GLN A 182 -1.79 23.47 21.14
C GLN A 182 -0.39 23.33 20.51
N GLU A 183 0.47 24.35 20.63
CA GLU A 183 1.86 24.26 20.17
C GLU A 183 2.66 23.24 20.99
N GLU A 184 2.48 23.19 22.31
CA GLU A 184 3.07 22.15 23.18
C GLU A 184 2.57 20.76 22.83
N ALA A 185 1.25 20.59 22.63
CA ALA A 185 0.66 19.31 22.23
C ALA A 185 1.19 18.85 20.86
N ARG A 186 1.33 19.77 19.89
CA ARG A 186 1.94 19.49 18.59
C ARG A 186 3.39 19.05 18.74
N GLU A 187 4.18 19.71 19.59
CA GLU A 187 5.58 19.33 19.78
C GLU A 187 5.72 17.96 20.46
N GLN A 188 4.83 17.62 21.40
CA GLN A 188 4.77 16.28 21.99
C GLN A 188 4.40 15.21 20.95
N LEU A 189 3.42 15.47 20.09
CA LEU A 189 3.06 14.57 18.99
C LEU A 189 4.24 14.36 18.04
N ARG A 190 4.91 15.44 17.63
CA ARG A 190 6.08 15.38 16.74
C ARG A 190 7.23 14.57 17.35
N ARG A 191 7.47 14.67 18.66
CA ARG A 191 8.47 13.83 19.36
C ARG A 191 8.07 12.36 19.33
N ARG A 192 6.80 12.03 19.60
CA ARG A 192 6.30 10.64 19.51
C ARG A 192 6.44 10.07 18.10
N VAL A 193 6.11 10.85 17.06
CA VAL A 193 6.31 10.47 15.66
C VAL A 193 7.79 10.14 15.38
N GLN A 194 8.72 10.99 15.84
CA GLN A 194 10.15 10.74 15.66
C GLN A 194 10.63 9.48 16.39
N ASP A 195 10.18 9.26 17.62
CA ASP A 195 10.53 8.08 18.41
C ASP A 195 10.00 6.79 17.76
N GLU A 196 8.73 6.77 17.32
CA GLU A 196 8.14 5.62 16.63
C GLU A 196 8.79 5.38 15.26
N THR A 197 9.12 6.43 14.50
CA THR A 197 9.84 6.30 13.22
C THR A 197 11.22 5.67 13.41
N ARG A 198 11.92 6.04 14.50
CA ARG A 198 13.20 5.45 14.85
C ARG A 198 13.05 3.97 15.20
N GLN A 199 12.07 3.60 16.04
CA GLN A 199 11.81 2.21 16.41
C GLN A 199 11.41 1.36 15.20
N GLN A 200 10.55 1.89 14.33
CA GLN A 200 10.16 1.26 13.06
C GLN A 200 11.38 1.00 12.16
N SER A 201 12.29 1.97 12.06
CA SER A 201 13.52 1.84 11.26
C SER A 201 14.46 0.77 11.83
N GLU A 202 14.58 0.70 13.16
CA GLU A 202 15.37 -0.31 13.86
C GLU A 202 14.81 -1.73 13.64
N LEU A 203 13.49 -1.91 13.77
CA LEU A 203 12.80 -3.16 13.46
C LEU A 203 12.95 -3.57 11.99
N LYS A 204 12.80 -2.63 11.06
CA LYS A 204 13.04 -2.87 9.62
C LYS A 204 14.46 -3.39 9.38
N ALA A 205 15.45 -2.80 10.04
CA ALA A 205 16.84 -3.23 9.93
C ALA A 205 17.06 -4.63 10.53
N GLN A 206 16.52 -4.91 11.72
CA GLN A 206 16.59 -6.22 12.37
C GLN A 206 15.94 -7.32 11.51
N LEU A 207 14.73 -7.07 11.01
CA LEU A 207 14.01 -8.00 10.12
C LEU A 207 14.78 -8.25 8.82
N SER A 208 15.39 -7.21 8.24
CA SER A 208 16.23 -7.35 7.04
C SER A 208 17.49 -8.17 7.30
N ALA A 209 18.13 -7.97 8.46
CA ALA A 209 19.30 -8.73 8.88
C ALA A 209 18.97 -10.21 9.11
N LEU A 210 17.86 -10.51 9.80
CA LEU A 210 17.42 -11.89 10.05
C LEU A 210 17.10 -12.61 8.73
N ARG A 211 16.37 -11.93 7.82
CA ARG A 211 16.09 -12.47 6.48
C ARG A 211 17.36 -12.74 5.69
N TRP A 212 18.34 -11.84 5.77
CA TRP A 212 19.62 -12.03 5.09
C TRP A 212 20.41 -13.20 5.67
N GLN A 213 20.42 -13.37 7.00
CA GLN A 213 21.07 -14.51 7.65
C GLN A 213 20.42 -15.84 7.21
N ALA A 214 19.09 -15.94 7.28
CA ALA A 214 18.36 -17.13 6.85
C ALA A 214 18.64 -17.48 5.37
N LEU A 215 18.65 -16.47 4.49
CA LEU A 215 19.00 -16.64 3.07
C LEU A 215 20.45 -17.08 2.89
N ASN A 216 21.38 -16.47 3.62
CA ASN A 216 22.81 -16.79 3.53
C ASN A 216 23.09 -18.22 4.00
N ASP A 217 22.44 -18.66 5.08
CA ASP A 217 22.57 -20.02 5.60
C ASP A 217 21.97 -21.05 4.63
N LEU A 218 20.82 -20.74 4.03
CA LEU A 218 20.24 -21.58 2.97
C LEU A 218 21.17 -21.68 1.76
N VAL A 219 21.78 -20.57 1.33
CA VAL A 219 22.76 -20.58 0.23
C VAL A 219 23.97 -21.44 0.61
N GLY A 220 24.54 -21.27 1.79
CA GLY A 220 25.67 -22.06 2.27
C GLY A 220 25.37 -23.56 2.33
N GLN A 221 24.17 -23.94 2.79
CA GLN A 221 23.72 -25.35 2.78
C GLN A 221 23.62 -25.89 1.35
N ARG A 222 23.07 -25.12 0.42
CA ARG A 222 22.93 -25.52 -0.99
C ARG A 222 24.29 -25.64 -1.68
N GLU A 223 25.20 -24.70 -1.45
CA GLU A 223 26.57 -24.76 -1.97
C GLU A 223 27.31 -26.00 -1.45
N ALA A 224 27.17 -26.35 -0.16
CA ALA A 224 27.76 -27.56 0.39
C ALA A 224 27.19 -28.84 -0.25
N VAL A 225 25.87 -28.90 -0.49
CA VAL A 225 25.25 -30.02 -1.20
C VAL A 225 25.75 -30.11 -2.64
N ILE A 226 25.82 -28.98 -3.36
CA ILE A 226 26.34 -28.92 -4.74
C ILE A 226 27.78 -29.40 -4.78
N GLY A 227 28.66 -28.89 -3.92
CA GLY A 227 30.06 -29.30 -3.88
C GLY A 227 30.24 -30.79 -3.60
N ASN A 228 29.45 -31.37 -2.69
CA ASN A 228 29.47 -32.81 -2.43
C ASN A 228 28.98 -33.62 -3.65
N GLN A 229 27.96 -33.14 -4.37
CA GLN A 229 27.46 -33.77 -5.59
C GLN A 229 28.47 -33.67 -6.74
N GLU A 230 29.19 -32.55 -6.88
CA GLU A 230 30.25 -32.37 -7.86
C GLU A 230 31.40 -33.36 -7.62
N ILE A 231 31.87 -33.48 -6.36
CA ILE A 231 32.89 -34.46 -5.99
C ILE A 231 32.41 -35.90 -6.29
N GLY A 232 31.15 -36.22 -5.94
CA GLY A 232 30.56 -37.52 -6.23
C GLY A 232 30.46 -37.80 -7.73
N PHE A 233 30.11 -36.79 -8.53
CA PHE A 233 30.07 -36.90 -9.98
C PHE A 233 31.47 -37.14 -10.57
N GLU A 234 32.48 -36.39 -10.14
CA GLU A 234 33.87 -36.58 -10.58
C GLU A 234 34.39 -37.98 -10.24
N ALA A 235 34.05 -38.51 -9.06
CA ALA A 235 34.38 -39.87 -8.67
C ALA A 235 33.74 -40.91 -9.60
N LEU A 236 32.45 -40.78 -9.90
CA LEU A 236 31.74 -41.67 -10.84
C LEU A 236 32.34 -41.61 -12.25
N VAL A 237 32.71 -40.43 -12.72
CA VAL A 237 33.38 -40.25 -14.02
C VAL A 237 34.75 -40.94 -14.04
N ALA A 238 35.51 -40.84 -12.95
CA ALA A 238 36.80 -41.52 -12.83
C ALA A 238 36.63 -43.05 -12.83
N ASP A 239 35.66 -43.57 -12.08
CA ASP A 239 35.32 -44.99 -12.05
C ASP A 239 34.88 -45.50 -13.42
N GLN A 240 34.03 -44.74 -14.12
CA GLN A 240 33.63 -45.06 -15.50
C GLN A 240 34.84 -45.16 -16.42
N ARG A 241 35.73 -44.16 -16.41
CA ARG A 241 36.94 -44.16 -17.26
C ARG A 241 37.86 -45.34 -16.93
N SER A 242 37.99 -45.71 -15.66
CA SER A 242 38.75 -46.87 -15.22
C SER A 242 38.15 -48.18 -15.74
N ALA A 243 36.81 -48.31 -15.65
CA ALA A 243 36.08 -49.44 -16.19
C ALA A 243 36.24 -49.54 -17.72
N ASP A 244 36.08 -48.43 -18.45
CA ASP A 244 36.28 -48.39 -19.90
C ASP A 244 37.70 -48.82 -20.30
N ALA A 245 38.72 -48.31 -19.60
CA ALA A 245 40.11 -48.72 -19.81
C ALA A 245 40.36 -50.21 -19.47
N SER A 246 39.58 -50.79 -18.56
CA SER A 246 39.66 -52.23 -18.24
C SER A 246 39.00 -53.09 -19.32
N ILE A 247 37.87 -52.64 -19.87
CA ILE A 247 37.16 -53.31 -20.97
C ILE A 247 38.08 -53.36 -22.20
N GLU A 248 38.75 -52.25 -22.52
CA GLU A 248 39.65 -52.21 -23.68
C GLU A 248 40.83 -53.18 -23.52
N ARG A 249 41.44 -53.22 -22.32
CA ARG A 249 42.48 -54.22 -22.01
C ARG A 249 41.99 -55.67 -22.15
N LEU A 250 40.76 -55.95 -21.73
CA LEU A 250 40.17 -57.29 -21.88
C LEU A 250 39.86 -57.62 -23.35
N ARG A 251 39.46 -56.63 -24.15
CA ARG A 251 39.24 -56.81 -25.60
C ARG A 251 40.54 -57.11 -26.34
N ASP A 252 41.60 -56.35 -26.05
CA ASP A 252 42.94 -56.60 -26.61
C ASP A 252 43.41 -58.01 -26.23
N GLY A 253 43.30 -58.38 -24.95
CA GLY A 253 43.64 -59.73 -24.49
C GLY A 253 42.81 -60.83 -25.16
N HIS A 254 41.51 -60.59 -25.40
CA HIS A 254 40.65 -61.52 -26.13
C HIS A 254 41.06 -61.66 -27.60
N HIS A 255 41.44 -60.54 -28.25
CA HIS A 255 41.92 -60.55 -29.62
C HIS A 255 43.21 -61.37 -29.74
N ASP A 256 44.20 -61.12 -28.87
CA ASP A 256 45.46 -61.87 -28.81
C ASP A 256 45.24 -63.38 -28.61
N LEU A 257 44.35 -63.73 -27.67
CA LEU A 257 44.01 -65.13 -27.40
C LEU A 257 43.29 -65.77 -28.60
N SER A 258 42.41 -65.03 -29.28
CA SER A 258 41.70 -65.51 -30.46
C SER A 258 42.64 -65.73 -31.64
N GLU A 259 43.62 -64.83 -31.87
CA GLU A 259 44.66 -65.05 -32.89
C GLU A 259 45.49 -66.30 -32.58
N ARG A 260 45.91 -66.47 -31.32
CA ARG A 260 46.65 -67.67 -30.91
C ARG A 260 45.81 -68.94 -31.08
N PHE A 261 44.54 -68.90 -30.71
CA PHE A 261 43.61 -70.01 -30.90
C PHE A 261 43.48 -70.37 -32.38
N ASN A 262 43.24 -69.38 -33.25
CA ASN A 262 43.14 -69.58 -34.70
C ASN A 262 44.43 -70.15 -35.29
N LEU A 263 45.60 -69.70 -34.82
CA LEU A 263 46.90 -70.24 -35.25
C LEU A 263 47.05 -71.72 -34.87
N VAL A 264 46.72 -72.07 -33.61
CA VAL A 264 46.78 -73.45 -33.13
C VAL A 264 45.77 -74.33 -33.85
N GLN A 265 44.55 -73.84 -34.07
CA GLN A 265 43.50 -74.54 -34.80
C GLN A 265 43.90 -74.77 -36.27
N GLY A 266 44.51 -73.78 -36.93
CA GLY A 266 45.07 -73.92 -38.27
C GLY A 266 46.15 -74.99 -38.35
N ARG A 267 47.08 -75.02 -37.37
CA ARG A 267 48.08 -76.09 -37.26
C ARG A 267 47.43 -77.46 -37.02
N PHE A 268 46.43 -77.54 -36.14
CA PHE A 268 45.70 -78.78 -35.86
C PHE A 268 45.02 -79.34 -37.12
N TYR A 269 44.30 -78.50 -37.88
CA TYR A 269 43.66 -78.95 -39.12
C TYR A 269 44.68 -79.31 -40.20
N SER A 270 45.81 -78.59 -40.31
CA SER A 270 46.89 -78.97 -41.23
C SER A 270 47.45 -80.35 -40.89
N VAL A 271 47.80 -80.58 -39.63
CA VAL A 271 48.31 -81.87 -39.17
C VAL A 271 47.25 -82.97 -39.32
N GLY A 272 45.99 -82.70 -38.99
CA GLY A 272 44.87 -83.64 -39.19
C GLY A 272 44.66 -83.99 -40.67
N GLY A 273 44.80 -83.02 -41.56
CA GLY A 273 44.74 -83.24 -43.01
C GLY A 273 45.93 -84.06 -43.54
N ASP A 274 47.12 -83.82 -43.02
CA ASP A 274 48.31 -84.62 -43.36
C ASP A 274 48.18 -86.06 -42.83
N ILE A 275 47.68 -86.25 -41.60
CA ILE A 275 47.40 -87.58 -41.04
C ILE A 275 46.37 -88.31 -41.90
N ALA A 276 45.24 -87.67 -42.22
CA ALA A 276 44.20 -88.29 -43.05
C ALA A 276 44.74 -88.68 -44.45
N ARG A 277 45.61 -87.85 -45.04
CA ARG A 277 46.28 -88.15 -46.32
C ARG A 277 47.19 -89.38 -46.21
N VAL A 278 47.98 -89.47 -45.12
CA VAL A 278 48.86 -90.61 -44.85
C VAL A 278 48.04 -91.87 -44.57
N GLU A 279 46.99 -91.79 -43.75
CA GLU A 279 46.08 -92.91 -43.47
C GLU A 279 45.40 -93.42 -44.74
N GLN A 280 44.90 -92.52 -45.59
CA GLN A 280 44.30 -92.88 -46.88
C GLN A 280 45.34 -93.55 -47.80
N SER A 281 46.58 -93.05 -47.83
CA SER A 281 47.67 -93.68 -48.59
C SER A 281 48.01 -95.08 -48.07
N ILE A 282 48.02 -95.28 -46.75
CA ILE A 282 48.23 -96.60 -46.12
C ILE A 282 47.06 -97.53 -46.47
N GLN A 283 45.81 -97.07 -46.38
CA GLN A 283 44.63 -97.87 -46.71
C GLN A 283 44.64 -98.31 -48.18
N HIS A 284 44.91 -97.38 -49.10
CA HIS A 284 45.07 -97.70 -50.52
C HIS A 284 46.23 -98.67 -50.76
N GLY A 285 47.35 -98.48 -50.05
CA GLY A 285 48.49 -99.40 -50.09
C GLY A 285 48.14 -100.82 -49.63
N GLN A 286 47.40 -100.94 -48.53
CA GLN A 286 46.92 -102.23 -48.01
C GLN A 286 45.90 -102.89 -48.95
N GLN A 287 44.97 -102.12 -49.51
CA GLN A 287 44.00 -102.63 -50.49
C GLN A 287 44.70 -103.12 -51.75
N ARG A 288 45.67 -102.36 -52.27
CA ARG A 288 46.48 -102.75 -53.43
C ARG A 288 47.29 -104.01 -53.14
N LEU A 289 47.84 -104.15 -51.93
CA LEU A 289 48.56 -105.35 -51.53
C LEU A 289 47.64 -106.57 -51.45
N ARG A 290 46.42 -106.44 -50.92
CA ARG A 290 45.41 -107.51 -50.93
C ARG A 290 45.01 -107.89 -52.34
N GLN A 291 44.73 -106.91 -53.20
CA GLN A 291 44.41 -107.16 -54.60
C GLN A 291 45.53 -107.92 -55.30
N LEU A 292 46.79 -107.48 -55.18
CA LEU A 292 47.93 -108.19 -55.75
C LEU A 292 48.10 -109.61 -55.20
N GLN A 293 47.77 -109.84 -53.92
CA GLN A 293 47.79 -111.19 -53.33
C GLN A 293 46.67 -112.09 -53.89
N ASP A 294 45.47 -111.55 -54.09
CA ASP A 294 44.36 -112.30 -54.66
C ASP A 294 44.58 -112.55 -56.16
N ASP A 295 45.05 -111.56 -56.92
CA ASP A 295 45.45 -111.70 -58.32
C ASP A 295 46.53 -112.79 -58.47
N LEU A 296 47.51 -112.83 -57.55
CA LEU A 296 48.54 -113.88 -57.54
C LEU A 296 47.93 -115.26 -57.28
N ARG A 297 47.03 -115.39 -56.30
CA ARG A 297 46.34 -116.66 -56.01
C ARG A 297 45.47 -117.11 -57.17
N GLU A 298 44.78 -116.19 -57.83
CA GLU A 298 43.96 -116.47 -59.00
C GLU A 298 44.83 -116.91 -60.17
N ALA A 299 45.94 -116.22 -60.43
CA ALA A 299 46.92 -116.63 -61.44
C ALA A 299 47.52 -118.01 -61.12
N GLU A 300 47.80 -118.33 -59.86
CA GLU A 300 48.28 -119.64 -59.43
C GLU A 300 47.21 -120.74 -59.64
N ARG A 301 45.95 -120.47 -59.29
CA ARG A 301 44.83 -121.39 -59.56
C ARG A 301 44.62 -121.59 -61.04
N ALA A 302 44.55 -120.52 -61.82
CA ALA A 302 44.42 -120.58 -63.27
C ALA A 302 45.58 -121.37 -63.88
N ARG A 303 46.81 -121.23 -63.37
CA ARG A 303 47.95 -122.05 -63.80
C ARG A 303 47.73 -123.54 -63.51
N GLN A 304 47.27 -123.90 -62.31
CA GLN A 304 47.00 -125.29 -61.93
C GLN A 304 45.83 -125.89 -62.73
N GLU A 305 44.75 -125.12 -62.91
CA GLU A 305 43.61 -125.51 -63.74
C GLU A 305 44.03 -125.69 -65.19
N THR A 306 44.84 -124.79 -65.75
CA THR A 306 45.37 -124.92 -67.12
C THR A 306 46.29 -126.13 -67.23
N GLU A 307 47.13 -126.43 -66.22
CA GLU A 307 47.93 -127.66 -66.18
C GLU A 307 47.05 -128.92 -66.14
N SER A 308 45.97 -128.89 -65.37
CA SER A 308 45.00 -129.99 -65.30
C SER A 308 44.19 -130.14 -66.58
N HIS A 309 43.73 -129.04 -67.18
CA HIS A 309 43.05 -129.00 -68.47
C HIS A 309 43.97 -129.50 -69.56
N LEU A 310 45.23 -129.07 -69.60
CA LEU A 310 46.20 -129.62 -70.55
C LEU A 310 46.34 -131.13 -70.36
N GLY A 311 46.42 -131.63 -69.12
CA GLY A 311 46.44 -133.06 -68.84
C GLY A 311 45.17 -133.79 -69.31
N HIS A 312 44.00 -133.20 -69.05
CA HIS A 312 42.72 -133.74 -69.48
C HIS A 312 42.58 -133.71 -71.00
N ASP A 313 42.86 -132.59 -71.65
CA ASP A 313 42.83 -132.40 -73.11
C ASP A 313 43.81 -133.33 -73.81
N THR A 314 44.98 -133.60 -73.23
CA THR A 314 45.92 -134.60 -73.79
C THR A 314 45.30 -136.00 -73.75
N THR A 315 44.54 -136.31 -72.70
CA THR A 315 43.84 -137.59 -72.55
C THR A 315 42.61 -137.65 -73.45
N LEU A 316 41.84 -136.56 -73.53
CA LEU A 316 40.62 -136.42 -74.29
C LEU A 316 40.92 -136.37 -75.80
N LEU A 317 41.99 -135.72 -76.25
CA LEU A 317 42.42 -135.78 -77.65
C LEU A 317 42.80 -137.21 -78.06
N ALA A 318 43.32 -138.02 -77.13
CA ALA A 318 43.55 -139.43 -77.40
C ALA A 318 42.23 -140.21 -77.54
N THR A 319 41.25 -139.98 -76.66
CA THR A 319 39.96 -140.69 -76.71
C THR A 319 39.04 -140.17 -77.83
N LEU A 320 38.95 -138.86 -78.06
CA LEU A 320 38.22 -138.27 -79.18
C LEU A 320 38.89 -138.61 -80.51
N GLY A 321 40.20 -138.81 -80.55
CA GLY A 321 40.87 -139.41 -81.70
C GLY A 321 40.29 -140.78 -82.05
N GLU A 322 39.98 -141.62 -81.04
CA GLU A 322 39.32 -142.91 -81.22
C GLU A 322 37.80 -142.79 -81.48
N GLU A 323 37.10 -141.83 -80.87
CA GLU A 323 35.65 -141.66 -81.02
C GLU A 323 35.22 -140.91 -82.29
N LEU A 324 35.99 -139.93 -82.79
CA LEU A 324 35.73 -139.29 -84.08
C LEU A 324 35.85 -140.28 -85.23
N GLU A 325 36.76 -141.26 -85.11
CA GLU A 325 36.86 -142.38 -86.06
C GLU A 325 35.57 -143.23 -86.09
N MET A 326 34.69 -143.09 -85.08
CA MET A 326 33.44 -143.85 -84.92
C MET A 326 32.14 -143.04 -85.17
N LEU A 327 32.07 -141.76 -84.81
CA LEU A 327 30.80 -140.97 -84.74
C LEU A 327 30.51 -140.03 -85.93
N GLU A 328 31.48 -139.80 -86.80
CA GLU A 328 31.28 -139.01 -88.03
C GLU A 328 30.03 -139.41 -88.86
N PRO A 329 29.59 -140.69 -88.90
CA PRO A 329 28.38 -141.09 -89.64
C PRO A 329 27.02 -140.73 -88.98
N GLU A 330 26.93 -140.52 -87.66
CA GLU A 330 25.62 -140.36 -86.97
C GLU A 330 25.10 -138.91 -86.91
N GLN A 331 25.98 -137.90 -86.93
CA GLN A 331 25.63 -136.49 -86.73
C GLN A 331 24.73 -135.91 -87.83
N GLU A 332 24.82 -136.40 -89.06
CA GLU A 332 24.00 -135.89 -90.17
C GLU A 332 22.50 -136.10 -89.96
N MET A 333 22.06 -137.01 -89.07
CA MET A 333 20.65 -137.36 -88.90
C MET A 333 19.82 -136.44 -87.99
N THR A 334 20.39 -135.78 -86.98
CA THR A 334 19.60 -135.23 -85.85
C THR A 334 19.24 -133.73 -85.92
N SER A 335 19.88 -132.90 -86.74
CA SER A 335 19.66 -131.43 -86.71
C SER A 335 18.26 -130.96 -87.17
N ALA A 336 17.44 -131.83 -87.76
CA ALA A 336 16.16 -131.46 -88.34
C ALA A 336 14.98 -131.29 -87.34
N ALA A 337 15.14 -131.66 -86.05
CA ALA A 337 13.99 -131.81 -85.13
C ALA A 337 13.67 -130.60 -84.21
N ALA A 338 14.50 -129.56 -84.14
CA ALA A 338 14.47 -128.60 -83.02
C ALA A 338 13.59 -127.33 -83.20
N GLU A 339 13.15 -126.98 -84.40
CA GLU A 339 12.53 -125.66 -84.67
C GLU A 339 11.08 -125.48 -84.17
N GLU A 340 10.40 -126.51 -83.66
CA GLU A 340 8.94 -126.51 -83.49
C GLU A 340 8.41 -125.92 -82.15
N SER A 341 9.26 -125.60 -81.15
CA SER A 341 8.84 -125.49 -79.74
C SER A 341 8.54 -124.07 -79.17
N ALA A 342 8.75 -122.97 -79.89
CA ALA A 342 8.96 -121.64 -79.29
C ALA A 342 7.73 -120.70 -79.05
N ILE A 343 6.50 -121.08 -79.40
CA ILE A 343 5.37 -120.11 -79.56
C ILE A 343 4.50 -119.87 -78.29
N ALA A 344 4.61 -120.65 -77.22
CA ALA A 344 3.59 -120.70 -76.15
C ALA A 344 3.64 -119.66 -74.99
N LEU A 345 4.51 -118.62 -75.01
CA LEU A 345 4.90 -117.86 -73.80
C LEU A 345 4.19 -116.48 -73.55
N GLU A 346 3.48 -115.88 -74.52
CA GLU A 346 3.25 -114.41 -74.54
C GLU A 346 2.02 -113.85 -73.76
N ASP A 347 1.06 -114.64 -73.27
CA ASP A 347 -0.27 -114.13 -72.81
C ASP A 347 -0.41 -113.63 -71.33
N ALA A 348 0.60 -113.75 -70.47
CA ALA A 348 0.41 -113.69 -69.00
C ALA A 348 0.54 -112.30 -68.29
N GLU A 349 1.00 -111.22 -68.93
CA GLU A 349 1.60 -110.05 -68.24
C GLU A 349 0.67 -108.83 -67.91
N ALA A 350 -0.64 -108.80 -68.18
CA ALA A 350 -1.44 -107.53 -68.20
C ALA A 350 -2.24 -107.07 -66.94
N ALA A 351 -2.34 -107.81 -65.82
CA ALA A 351 -3.36 -107.54 -64.77
C ALA A 351 -2.97 -106.64 -63.56
N MET A 352 -1.72 -106.15 -63.46
CA MET A 352 -1.14 -105.66 -62.18
C MET A 352 -1.37 -104.17 -61.80
N GLN A 353 -1.74 -103.26 -62.72
CA GLN A 353 -1.54 -101.81 -62.49
C GLN A 353 -2.64 -101.00 -61.72
N GLY A 354 -3.77 -101.58 -61.30
CA GLY A 354 -4.93 -100.80 -60.80
C GLY A 354 -5.00 -100.42 -59.31
N TRP A 355 -4.07 -100.86 -58.46
CA TRP A 355 -4.21 -100.78 -56.99
C TRP A 355 -3.63 -99.52 -56.32
N GLN A 356 -2.93 -98.65 -57.06
CA GLN A 356 -2.04 -97.63 -56.47
C GLN A 356 -2.70 -96.27 -56.10
N GLU A 357 -3.91 -95.93 -56.58
CA GLU A 357 -4.47 -94.55 -56.49
C GLU A 357 -5.26 -94.19 -55.21
N LYS A 358 -5.56 -95.13 -54.31
CA LYS A 358 -6.47 -94.88 -53.15
C LYS A 358 -5.78 -94.38 -51.86
N TRP A 359 -4.45 -94.29 -51.85
CA TRP A 359 -3.65 -94.01 -50.65
C TRP A 359 -3.49 -92.51 -50.33
N ASP A 360 -3.66 -91.61 -51.31
CA ASP A 360 -3.28 -90.19 -51.18
C ASP A 360 -4.33 -89.26 -50.52
N VAL A 361 -5.57 -89.73 -50.26
CA VAL A 361 -6.66 -88.88 -49.73
C VAL A 361 -6.68 -88.76 -48.18
N PHE A 362 -5.93 -89.60 -47.46
CA PHE A 362 -6.02 -89.69 -45.99
C PHE A 362 -5.20 -88.63 -45.22
N ASN A 363 -4.14 -88.06 -45.79
CA ASN A 363 -3.21 -87.19 -45.04
C ASN A 363 -3.60 -85.69 -44.98
N GLN A 364 -4.76 -85.28 -45.52
CA GLN A 364 -5.16 -83.86 -45.60
C GLN A 364 -6.04 -83.32 -44.44
N GLN A 365 -6.26 -84.05 -43.33
CA GLN A 365 -7.23 -83.64 -42.29
C GLN A 365 -6.69 -83.51 -40.84
N SER A 366 -5.45 -83.06 -40.62
CA SER A 366 -5.01 -82.80 -39.23
C SER A 366 -4.04 -81.62 -39.09
N ALA A 367 -4.40 -80.73 -38.16
CA ALA A 367 -3.57 -79.74 -37.44
C ALA A 367 -3.50 -78.28 -37.97
N GLU A 368 -4.65 -77.59 -38.04
CA GLU A 368 -4.72 -76.11 -38.14
C GLU A 368 -4.98 -75.34 -36.81
N PRO A 369 -5.55 -75.86 -35.71
CA PRO A 369 -5.86 -75.00 -34.55
C PRO A 369 -4.75 -75.01 -33.48
N GLN A 370 -3.51 -74.67 -33.84
CA GLN A 370 -2.39 -74.52 -32.88
C GLN A 370 -1.63 -73.19 -32.97
N ARG A 371 -2.02 -72.27 -33.88
CA ARG A 371 -1.29 -71.00 -34.13
C ARG A 371 -1.91 -69.70 -33.59
N GLN A 372 -3.11 -69.71 -32.98
CA GLN A 372 -3.80 -68.45 -32.58
C GLN A 372 -3.71 -68.06 -31.09
N ALA A 373 -3.14 -68.90 -30.22
CA ALA A 373 -3.09 -68.63 -28.77
C ALA A 373 -1.90 -67.73 -28.33
N GLN A 374 -0.90 -67.49 -29.19
CA GLN A 374 0.40 -66.91 -28.77
C GLN A 374 0.50 -65.37 -28.90
N VAL A 375 -0.54 -64.69 -29.40
CA VAL A 375 -0.44 -63.25 -29.77
C VAL A 375 -1.06 -62.29 -28.74
N GLN A 376 -1.90 -62.75 -27.80
CA GLN A 376 -2.59 -61.87 -26.84
C GLN A 376 -1.90 -61.72 -25.48
N GLN A 377 -0.83 -62.46 -25.21
CA GLN A 377 -0.14 -62.45 -23.92
C GLN A 377 0.92 -61.32 -23.79
N SER A 378 1.41 -60.74 -24.89
CA SER A 378 2.45 -59.69 -24.85
C SER A 378 1.91 -58.28 -24.59
N ARG A 379 0.59 -58.05 -24.67
CA ARG A 379 -0.01 -56.70 -24.59
C ARG A 379 -0.45 -56.29 -23.19
N ILE A 380 -0.60 -57.25 -22.27
CA ILE A 380 -0.95 -57.00 -20.85
C ILE A 380 0.28 -56.55 -20.05
N GLN A 381 1.48 -57.07 -20.34
CA GLN A 381 2.73 -56.73 -19.63
C GLN A 381 3.22 -55.27 -19.82
N GLN A 382 2.82 -54.56 -20.88
CA GLN A 382 3.27 -53.18 -21.11
C GLN A 382 2.45 -52.11 -20.39
N LEU A 383 1.21 -52.41 -19.97
CA LEU A 383 0.34 -51.43 -19.30
C LEU A 383 0.49 -51.42 -17.78
N GLU A 384 1.05 -52.47 -17.18
CA GLU A 384 1.31 -52.54 -15.73
C GLU A 384 2.54 -51.71 -15.32
N GLN A 385 3.56 -51.58 -16.18
CA GLN A 385 4.80 -50.81 -15.91
C GLN A 385 4.65 -49.27 -15.95
N SER A 386 3.54 -48.73 -16.44
CA SER A 386 3.30 -47.28 -16.52
C SER A 386 2.57 -46.70 -15.30
N ILE A 387 1.82 -47.55 -14.58
CA ILE A 387 1.05 -47.18 -13.37
C ILE A 387 1.97 -47.07 -12.15
N GLU A 388 3.02 -47.90 -12.07
CA GLU A 388 3.99 -47.90 -10.95
C GLU A 388 4.87 -46.63 -10.91
N ARG A 389 5.21 -46.05 -12.08
CA ARG A 389 6.04 -44.83 -12.18
C ARG A 389 5.33 -43.53 -11.81
N LEU A 390 3.99 -43.49 -11.94
CA LEU A 390 3.19 -42.30 -11.59
C LEU A 390 2.87 -42.26 -10.09
N ALA A 391 2.75 -43.41 -9.42
CA ALA A 391 2.53 -43.52 -7.98
C ALA A 391 3.76 -43.07 -7.16
N GLU A 392 4.98 -43.34 -7.65
CA GLU A 392 6.23 -42.95 -6.99
C GLU A 392 6.49 -41.43 -7.08
N ARG A 393 6.08 -40.79 -8.18
CA ARG A 393 6.16 -39.33 -8.36
C ARG A 393 5.16 -38.56 -7.49
N GLN A 394 4.01 -39.16 -7.18
CA GLN A 394 3.00 -38.57 -6.31
C GLN A 394 3.40 -38.62 -4.83
N ARG A 395 4.14 -39.66 -4.40
CA ARG A 395 4.73 -39.75 -3.05
C ARG A 395 5.82 -38.70 -2.81
N ARG A 396 6.70 -38.47 -3.79
CA ARG A 396 7.81 -37.51 -3.69
C ARG A 396 7.35 -36.05 -3.52
N LEU A 397 6.29 -35.67 -4.23
CA LEU A 397 5.69 -34.32 -4.13
C LEU A 397 4.85 -34.11 -2.86
N ALA A 398 4.43 -35.19 -2.19
CA ALA A 398 3.74 -35.12 -0.90
C ALA A 398 4.73 -34.94 0.27
N GLU A 399 5.94 -35.51 0.17
CA GLU A 399 7.03 -35.34 1.14
C GLU A 399 7.66 -33.93 1.09
N GLU A 400 7.84 -33.34 -0.11
CA GLU A 400 8.30 -31.94 -0.25
C GLU A 400 7.30 -30.92 0.34
N ARG A 401 6.01 -31.26 0.35
CA ARG A 401 4.94 -30.39 0.85
C ARG A 401 4.77 -30.44 2.37
N GLN A 402 5.35 -31.44 3.03
CA GLN A 402 5.34 -31.60 4.49
C GLN A 402 6.59 -31.01 5.17
N LEU A 403 7.64 -30.67 4.41
CA LEU A 403 8.84 -29.97 4.87
C LEU A 403 8.68 -28.43 4.92
N LEU A 404 7.56 -27.89 4.42
CA LEU A 404 7.19 -26.48 4.53
C LEU A 404 6.34 -26.23 5.78
N ALA A 405 6.90 -26.55 6.95
CA ALA A 405 6.25 -26.28 8.24
C ALA A 405 7.26 -25.70 9.23
N ALA A 406 7.20 -24.37 9.33
CA ALA A 406 7.69 -23.50 10.40
C ALA A 406 9.10 -23.80 10.91
N ASP A 407 10.08 -23.21 10.22
CA ASP A 407 11.38 -22.92 10.82
C ASP A 407 11.16 -21.99 12.04
N PRO A 408 11.78 -22.22 13.20
CA PRO A 408 11.73 -21.27 14.33
C PRO A 408 12.17 -19.84 13.95
N GLU A 409 12.95 -19.68 12.87
CA GLU A 409 13.31 -18.37 12.30
C GLU A 409 12.13 -17.68 11.60
N ASP A 410 11.22 -18.44 10.97
CA ASP A 410 9.99 -17.89 10.37
C ASP A 410 9.07 -17.32 11.45
N ALA A 411 9.03 -17.92 12.64
CA ALA A 411 8.24 -17.41 13.77
C ALA A 411 8.78 -16.06 14.28
N ALA A 412 10.11 -15.91 14.37
CA ALA A 412 10.74 -14.64 14.77
C ALA A 412 10.58 -13.54 13.69
N ILE A 413 10.65 -13.90 12.40
CA ILE A 413 10.36 -12.97 11.29
C ILE A 413 8.89 -12.56 11.32
N LEU A 414 7.98 -13.50 11.61
CA LEU A 414 6.55 -13.23 11.69
C LEU A 414 6.25 -12.27 12.84
N GLU A 415 6.76 -12.54 14.05
CA GLU A 415 6.59 -11.67 15.23
C GLU A 415 7.11 -10.25 14.98
N LEU A 416 8.34 -10.11 14.46
CA LEU A 416 8.91 -8.80 14.09
C LEU A 416 8.12 -8.10 12.98
N SER A 417 7.51 -8.86 12.06
CA SER A 417 6.68 -8.29 11.00
C SER A 417 5.31 -7.81 11.49
N GLU A 418 4.72 -8.51 12.47
CA GLU A 418 3.48 -8.09 13.14
C GLU A 418 3.72 -6.84 14.00
N ASP A 419 4.83 -6.78 14.74
CA ASP A 419 5.26 -5.61 15.50
C ASP A 419 5.48 -4.39 14.60
N LEU A 420 6.09 -4.60 13.44
CA LEU A 420 6.33 -3.55 12.44
C LEU A 420 5.01 -3.07 11.82
N ALA A 421 4.09 -3.96 11.49
CA ALA A 421 2.77 -3.60 10.99
C ALA A 421 1.96 -2.80 12.03
N THR A 422 2.03 -3.21 13.30
CA THR A 422 1.38 -2.49 14.41
C THR A 422 1.95 -1.08 14.54
N ARG A 423 3.28 -0.94 14.49
CA ARG A 423 3.94 0.37 14.54
C ARG A 423 3.65 1.25 13.34
N ASP A 424 3.59 0.68 12.13
CA ASP A 424 3.20 1.40 10.91
C ASP A 424 1.81 2.02 11.08
N MET A 425 0.85 1.26 11.61
CA MET A 425 -0.49 1.77 11.91
C MET A 425 -0.48 2.89 12.96
N THR A 426 0.30 2.75 14.04
CA THR A 426 0.42 3.82 15.04
C THR A 426 1.09 5.08 14.49
N LEU A 427 2.04 4.95 13.57
CA LEU A 427 2.68 6.09 12.91
C LEU A 427 1.71 6.83 11.99
N GLU A 428 0.88 6.10 11.25
CA GLU A 428 -0.18 6.70 10.44
C GLU A 428 -1.18 7.49 11.30
N GLU A 429 -1.60 6.92 12.44
CA GLU A 429 -2.48 7.61 13.41
C GLU A 429 -1.82 8.87 14.00
N LEU A 430 -0.54 8.77 14.38
CA LEU A 430 0.22 9.90 14.93
C LEU A 430 0.47 11.01 13.90
N HIS A 431 0.78 10.66 12.64
CA HIS A 431 0.92 11.61 11.54
C HIS A 431 -0.40 12.35 11.27
N ALA A 432 -1.52 11.62 11.18
CA ALA A 432 -2.84 12.24 11.04
C ALA A 432 -3.16 13.17 12.22
N GLY A 433 -2.75 12.80 13.44
CA GLY A 433 -2.84 13.65 14.63
C GLY A 433 -1.97 14.91 14.55
N GLU A 434 -0.74 14.80 14.04
CA GLU A 434 0.17 15.94 13.83
C GLU A 434 -0.39 16.91 12.79
N GLU A 435 -0.90 16.42 11.66
CA GLU A 435 -1.53 17.24 10.62
C GLU A 435 -2.72 18.04 11.19
N GLN A 436 -3.62 17.39 11.93
CA GLN A 436 -4.72 18.07 12.61
C GLN A 436 -4.25 19.11 13.63
N ALA A 437 -3.16 18.82 14.35
CA ALA A 437 -2.59 19.78 15.32
C ALA A 437 -1.97 21.00 14.62
N VAL A 438 -1.32 20.80 13.47
CA VAL A 438 -0.82 21.90 12.62
C VAL A 438 -1.97 22.77 12.15
N GLU A 439 -3.05 22.19 11.63
CA GLU A 439 -4.24 22.93 11.18
C GLU A 439 -4.87 23.74 12.33
N ARG A 440 -5.01 23.15 13.53
CA ARG A 440 -5.54 23.84 14.71
C ARG A 440 -4.67 25.03 15.13
N VAL A 441 -3.34 24.87 15.11
CA VAL A 441 -2.42 25.97 15.44
C VAL A 441 -2.51 27.10 14.42
N GLU A 442 -2.64 26.79 13.12
CA GLU A 442 -2.82 27.82 12.08
C GLU A 442 -4.18 28.54 12.22
N GLN A 443 -5.27 27.83 12.50
CA GLN A 443 -6.58 28.45 12.79
C GLN A 443 -6.52 29.38 14.01
N LEU A 444 -5.83 28.96 15.08
CA LEU A 444 -5.62 29.81 16.26
C LEU A 444 -4.76 31.03 15.94
N ARG A 445 -3.72 30.91 15.10
CA ARG A 445 -2.90 32.05 14.65
C ARG A 445 -3.73 33.07 13.89
N GLU A 446 -4.59 32.62 12.98
CA GLU A 446 -5.50 33.50 12.24
C GLU A 446 -6.49 34.21 13.18
N ALA A 447 -7.09 33.48 14.12
CA ALA A 447 -8.01 34.06 15.11
C ALA A 447 -7.30 35.11 16.00
N LEU A 448 -6.07 34.83 16.42
CA LEU A 448 -5.26 35.76 17.24
C LEU A 448 -4.89 37.02 16.46
N GLN A 449 -4.58 36.89 15.17
CA GLN A 449 -4.32 38.02 14.29
C GLN A 449 -5.57 38.89 14.10
N GLN A 450 -6.75 38.29 13.88
CA GLN A 450 -8.02 39.01 13.76
C GLN A 450 -8.39 39.73 15.07
N ALA A 451 -8.29 39.04 16.21
CA ALA A 451 -8.58 39.62 17.52
C ALA A 451 -7.60 40.76 17.86
N SER A 452 -6.32 40.62 17.49
CA SER A 452 -5.32 41.68 17.70
C SER A 452 -5.59 42.91 16.83
N GLN A 453 -6.06 42.72 15.59
CA GLN A 453 -6.48 43.84 14.74
C GLN A 453 -7.72 44.55 15.31
N ALA A 454 -8.71 43.79 15.79
CA ALA A 454 -9.90 44.34 16.42
C ALA A 454 -9.55 45.15 17.69
N GLN A 455 -8.65 44.64 18.52
CA GLN A 455 -8.15 45.36 19.70
C GLN A 455 -7.48 46.70 19.29
N GLN A 456 -6.58 46.69 18.29
CA GLN A 456 -5.92 47.90 17.82
C GLN A 456 -6.91 48.94 17.27
N GLN A 457 -7.94 48.51 16.55
CA GLN A 457 -8.99 49.39 16.06
C GLN A 457 -9.80 50.00 17.21
N ALA A 458 -10.25 49.19 18.17
CA ALA A 458 -10.98 49.64 19.35
C ALA A 458 -10.15 50.63 20.20
N GLN A 459 -8.86 50.34 20.39
CA GLN A 459 -7.95 51.22 21.13
C GLN A 459 -7.73 52.56 20.41
N GLY A 460 -7.63 52.55 19.08
CA GLY A 460 -7.55 53.76 18.27
C GLY A 460 -8.82 54.62 18.30
N GLU A 461 -9.99 53.98 18.30
CA GLU A 461 -11.29 54.67 18.45
C GLU A 461 -11.42 55.29 19.85
N LEU A 462 -11.03 54.55 20.90
CA LEU A 462 -11.02 55.05 22.27
C LEU A 462 -10.07 56.25 22.43
N GLN A 463 -8.88 56.22 21.85
CA GLN A 463 -7.95 57.38 21.85
C GLN A 463 -8.55 58.60 21.15
N ARG A 464 -9.29 58.42 20.05
CA ARG A 464 -9.98 59.53 19.36
C ARG A 464 -11.11 60.11 20.22
N LEU A 465 -11.90 59.26 20.88
CA LEU A 465 -12.95 59.69 21.81
C LEU A 465 -12.37 60.45 23.01
N ASN A 466 -11.32 59.92 23.64
CA ASN A 466 -10.63 60.58 24.75
C ASN A 466 -10.02 61.92 24.32
N GLY A 467 -9.47 62.01 23.11
CA GLY A 467 -8.99 63.28 22.55
C GLY A 467 -10.11 64.32 22.34
N ARG A 468 -11.29 63.87 21.88
CA ARG A 468 -12.47 64.74 21.71
C ARG A 468 -13.04 65.20 23.06
N LEU A 469 -13.19 64.29 24.02
CA LEU A 469 -13.58 64.59 25.40
C LEU A 469 -12.63 65.63 26.03
N ALA A 470 -11.32 65.38 26.02
CA ALA A 470 -10.34 66.31 26.57
C ALA A 470 -10.37 67.68 25.89
N SER A 471 -10.62 67.74 24.57
CA SER A 471 -10.75 69.01 23.86
C SER A 471 -12.02 69.80 24.26
N LEU A 472 -13.13 69.10 24.52
CA LEU A 472 -14.40 69.69 24.94
C LEU A 472 -14.36 70.10 26.43
N GLU A 473 -13.75 69.29 27.29
CA GLU A 473 -13.50 69.62 28.71
C GLU A 473 -12.58 70.84 28.85
N ALA A 474 -11.51 70.92 28.05
CA ALA A 474 -10.63 72.10 28.02
C ALA A 474 -11.37 73.37 27.56
N LEU A 475 -12.28 73.24 26.59
CA LEU A 475 -13.17 74.33 26.17
C LEU A 475 -14.23 74.70 27.22
N GLN A 476 -14.57 73.80 28.14
CA GLN A 476 -15.47 74.06 29.25
C GLN A 476 -14.76 74.73 30.43
N GLN A 477 -13.49 74.41 30.69
CA GLN A 477 -12.69 75.04 31.76
C GLN A 477 -12.15 76.43 31.38
N ALA A 478 -12.06 76.74 30.09
CA ALA A 478 -11.58 78.02 29.57
C ALA A 478 -12.69 79.06 29.33
N ALA A 479 -13.95 78.70 29.57
CA ALA A 479 -15.15 79.54 29.43
C ALA A 479 -15.75 79.86 30.79
#